data_AF-A0A651E646-F1
#
_entry.id   AF-A0A651E646-F1
#
_cell.length_a   1.000
_cell.length_b   1.000
_cell.length_c   1.000
_cell.angle_alpha   90.00
_cell.angle_beta   90.00
_cell.angle_gamma   90.00
#
_symmetry.space_group_name_H-M   'P 1'
#
loop_
_entity.id
_entity.type
_entity.pdbx_description
1 polymer ?
#
loop_
_entity_poly.entity_id
_entity_poly.type
_entity_poly.pdbx_seq_one_letter_code
_entity_poly.pdbx_strand_id
1 'polypeptide(L)' 'WRTLISHEGYKLNLTRDDTCELFDLNADPHEQRNLYEDADHQALRDRLIDRLHEWQNQNDDAADVG' A
#
# COMPACT_ATOMS: atom_id res chain seq x y z
N TRP A 1 -2.59 -7.74 -7.39
CA TRP A 1 -1.48 -7.70 -6.42
C TRP A 1 -0.36 -6.80 -6.92
N ARG A 2 -0.19 -5.65 -6.27
CA ARG A 2 0.98 -4.79 -6.39
C ARG A 2 1.42 -4.34 -5.02
N THR A 3 2.72 -4.26 -4.83
CA THR A 3 3.35 -3.84 -3.58
C THR A 3 4.13 -2.56 -3.81
N LEU A 4 3.92 -1.59 -2.93
CA LEU A 4 4.71 -0.37 -2.85
C LEU A 4 5.40 -0.31 -1.48
N ILE A 5 6.72 -0.10 -1.50
CA ILE A 5 7.49 0.21 -0.29
C ILE A 5 7.89 1.68 -0.37
N SER A 6 7.43 2.47 0.59
CA SER A 6 7.74 3.90 0.66
C SER A 6 9.16 4.13 1.21
N HIS A 7 9.70 5.33 0.98
CA HIS A 7 11.01 5.69 1.54
C HIS A 7 10.92 5.84 3.06
N GLU A 8 9.74 6.22 3.55
CA GLU A 8 9.38 6.38 4.95
C GLU A 8 9.24 5.04 5.70
N GLY A 9 9.41 3.90 5.03
CA GLY A 9 9.38 2.56 5.65
C GLY A 9 7.99 1.93 5.75
N TYR A 10 7.03 2.36 4.94
CA TYR A 10 5.71 1.74 4.88
C TYR A 10 5.60 0.77 3.71
N LYS A 11 4.93 -0.35 3.91
CA LYS A 11 4.60 -1.31 2.86
C LYS A 11 3.10 -1.34 2.64
N LEU A 12 2.68 -1.11 1.40
CA LEU A 12 1.29 -1.20 0.94
C LEU A 12 1.17 -2.36 -0.06
N ASN A 13 0.27 -3.30 0.21
CA ASN A 13 -0.13 -4.35 -0.74
C ASN A 13 -1.57 -4.08 -1.18
N LEU A 14 -1.79 -3.87 -2.49
CA LEU A 14 -3.12 -3.72 -3.08
C LEU A 14 -3.48 -4.89 -4.00
N THR A 15 -4.73 -5.34 -3.89
CA THR A 15 -5.33 -6.32 -4.78
C THR A 15 -6.84 -6.15 -4.81
N ARG A 16 -7.47 -6.45 -5.96
CA ARG A 16 -8.94 -6.54 -6.04
C ARG A 16 -9.45 -7.86 -5.44
N ASP A 17 -8.65 -8.92 -5.50
CA ASP A 17 -9.08 -10.28 -5.17
C ASP A 17 -9.06 -10.64 -3.68
N ASP A 18 -8.47 -9.82 -2.80
CA ASP A 18 -8.31 -10.14 -1.37
C ASP A 18 -8.20 -8.88 -0.49
N THR A 19 -7.89 -9.05 0.79
CA THR A 19 -7.70 -7.99 1.77
C THR A 19 -6.43 -7.21 1.46
N CYS A 20 -6.56 -5.89 1.35
CA CYS A 20 -5.41 -5.01 1.20
C CYS A 20 -4.68 -4.83 2.54
N GLU A 21 -3.38 -4.53 2.47
CA GLU A 21 -2.52 -4.50 3.64
C GLU A 21 -1.67 -3.24 3.68
N LEU A 22 -1.50 -2.68 4.88
CA LEU A 22 -0.60 -1.56 5.15
C LEU A 22 0.21 -1.86 6.42
N PHE A 23 1.54 -1.83 6.32
CA PHE A 23 2.44 -2.07 7.45
C PHE A 23 3.44 -0.93 7.61
N ASP A 24 3.71 -0.52 8.85
CA ASP A 24 4.85 0.32 9.22
C ASP A 24 6.04 -0.59 9.54
N LEU A 25 6.99 -0.72 8.62
CA LEU A 25 8.15 -1.61 8.80
C LEU A 25 9.15 -1.08 9.83
N ASN A 26 9.06 0.19 10.23
CA ASN A 26 9.92 0.73 11.29
C ASN A 26 9.43 0.27 12.67
N ALA A 27 8.11 0.29 12.88
CA ALA A 27 7.50 -0.12 14.14
C ALA A 27 7.22 -1.62 14.20
N ASP A 28 6.93 -2.24 13.06
CA ASP A 28 6.54 -3.64 12.92
C ASP A 28 7.25 -4.31 11.73
N PRO A 29 8.57 -4.59 11.85
CA PRO A 29 9.38 -5.18 10.78
C PRO A 29 8.95 -6.61 10.42
N HIS A 30 8.08 -7.23 11.23
CA HIS A 30 7.55 -8.58 11.02
C HIS A 30 6.11 -8.58 10.48
N GLU A 31 5.55 -7.42 10.13
CA GLU A 31 4.26 -7.28 9.44
C GLU A 31 3.09 -7.99 10.16
N GLN A 32 3.08 -7.93 11.48
CA GLN A 32 2.07 -8.57 12.33
C GLN A 32 0.80 -7.71 12.48
N ARG A 33 0.88 -6.39 12.30
CA ARG A 33 -0.24 -5.45 12.46
C ARG A 33 -0.59 -4.79 11.14
N ASN A 34 -1.66 -5.25 10.51
CA ASN A 34 -2.25 -4.58 9.35
C ASN A 34 -2.95 -3.28 9.79
N LEU A 35 -2.50 -2.15 9.23
CA LEU A 35 -3.01 -0.80 9.47
C LEU A 35 -3.97 -0.33 8.36
N TYR A 36 -4.33 -1.20 7.41
CA TYR A 36 -5.11 -0.79 6.23
C TYR A 36 -6.47 -0.19 6.58
N GLU A 37 -7.17 -0.77 7.56
CA GLU A 37 -8.46 -0.28 8.06
C GLU A 37 -8.33 0.71 9.23
N ASP A 38 -7.11 1.03 9.67
CA ASP A 38 -6.85 1.94 10.77
C ASP A 38 -7.13 3.39 10.34
N ALA A 39 -8.09 4.03 10.99
CA ALA A 39 -8.57 5.36 10.61
C ALA A 39 -7.49 6.44 10.76
N ASP A 40 -6.56 6.30 11.72
CA ASP A 40 -5.45 7.23 11.89
C ASP A 40 -4.46 7.18 10.71
N HIS A 41 -4.49 6.09 9.93
CA HIS A 41 -3.60 5.86 8.79
C HIS A 41 -4.27 6.10 7.43
N GLN A 42 -5.54 6.54 7.41
CA GLN A 42 -6.29 6.76 6.16
C GLN A 42 -5.57 7.72 5.21
N ALA A 43 -5.14 8.89 5.69
CA ALA A 43 -4.50 9.88 4.82
C ALA A 43 -3.17 9.38 4.23
N LEU A 44 -2.42 8.57 4.98
CA LEU A 44 -1.19 7.96 4.50
C LEU A 44 -1.50 6.88 3.46
N ARG A 45 -2.47 6.00 3.74
CA ARG A 45 -2.91 4.95 2.83
C ARG A 45 -3.31 5.54 1.49
N ASP A 46 -4.19 6.55 1.49
CA ASP A 46 -4.71 7.16 0.26
C ASP A 46 -3.56 7.77 -0.57
N ARG A 47 -2.60 8.46 0.06
CA ARG A 47 -1.39 8.98 -0.61
C ARG A 47 -0.52 7.87 -1.24
N LEU A 48 -0.39 6.71 -0.59
CA LEU A 48 0.39 5.60 -1.11
C LEU A 48 -0.33 4.88 -2.26
N ILE A 49 -1.66 4.81 -2.23
CA ILE A 49 -2.50 4.31 -3.33
C ILE A 49 -2.33 5.20 -4.55
N ASP A 50 -2.48 6.52 -4.39
CA ASP A 50 -2.30 7.48 -5.48
C ASP A 50 -0.93 7.32 -6.14
N ARG A 51 0.13 7.23 -5.32
CA ARG A 51 1.49 7.01 -5.81
C ARG A 51 1.64 5.69 -6.57
N LEU A 52 0.97 4.63 -6.13
CA LEU A 52 1.00 3.35 -6.84
C LEU A 52 0.30 3.46 -8.19
N HIS A 53 -0.87 4.10 -8.28
CA HIS A 53 -1.57 4.33 -9.53
C HIS A 53 -0.75 5.22 -10.48
N GLU A 54 -0.08 6.25 -9.98
CA GLU A 54 0.86 7.06 -10.76
C GLU A 54 2.00 6.21 -11.34
N TRP A 55 2.58 5.32 -10.52
CA TRP A 55 3.62 4.40 -10.98
C TRP A 55 3.07 3.42 -12.04
N GLN A 56 1.86 2.90 -11.86
CA GLN A 56 1.24 2.01 -12.84
C GLN A 56 1.06 2.72 -14.20
N ASN A 57 0.56 3.95 -14.17
CA ASN A 57 0.40 4.77 -15.37
C ASN A 57 1.74 5.06 -16.07
N GLN A 58 2.81 5.31 -15.30
CA GLN A 58 4.15 5.57 -15.86
C GLN A 58 4.80 4.34 -16.50
N ASN A 59 4.39 3.14 -16.11
CA ASN A 59 4.99 1.88 -16.55
C ASN A 59 4.05 1.06 -17.46
N ASP A 60 2.93 1.65 -17.89
CA ASP A 60 1.86 0.96 -18.62
C ASP A 60 1.43 -0.36 -17.93
N ASP A 61 1.46 -0.37 -16.60
CA ASP A 61 1.10 -1.53 -15.79
C ASP A 61 -0.42 -1.68 -15.76
N ALA A 62 -0.95 -2.63 -16.52
CA ALA A 62 -2.38 -2.88 -16.64
C ALA A 62 -2.98 -3.72 -15.49
N ALA A 63 -2.27 -3.89 -14.38
CA ALA A 63 -2.79 -4.67 -13.26
C ALA A 63 -3.89 -3.88 -12.54
N ASP A 64 -5.10 -4.45 -12.52
CA ASP A 64 -6.19 -3.89 -11.74
C ASP A 64 -6.00 -4.23 -10.24
N VAL A 65 -5.94 -3.21 -9.40
CA VAL A 65 -5.65 -3.31 -7.97
C VAL A 65 -6.70 -2.64 -7.08
N GLY A 66 -7.84 -2.26 -7.67
CA GLY A 66 -8.89 -1.49 -7.00
C GLY A 66 -8.94 -0.06 -7.48
#